data_AF-A0A7L4TRB3-F1
#
_entry.id   AF-A0A7L4TRB3-F1
#
_cell.length_a   1.000
_cell.length_b   1.000
_cell.length_c   1.000
_cell.angle_alpha   90.00
_cell.angle_beta   90.00
_cell.angle_gamma   90.00
#
_symmetry.space_group_name_H-M   'P 1'
#
loop_
_entity.id
_entity.type
_entity.pdbx_description
1 polymer ?
#
loop_
_entity_poly.entity_id
_entity_poly.type
_entity_poly.pdbx_seq_one_letter_code
_entity_poly.pdbx_strand_id
1 'polypeptide(L)'
;MDGKKKNKKDSNVILYPGLVKRLIEKGMDALKAKDATAAYNHFLTAEQYEPDHPQVRFGKVLSLVELGRLEEAVTHTSALLNEGIGEYYDNLQVHISLLVQLGHYQEVVDML
;
A
#
# COMPACT_ATOMS: atom_id res chain seq x y z
N MET A 1 -11.71 -15.69 -38.45
CA MET A 1 -10.24 -15.58 -38.27
C MET A 1 -9.98 -15.27 -36.82
N ASP A 2 -9.14 -16.10 -36.22
CA ASP A 2 -9.11 -16.50 -34.81
C ASP A 2 -8.82 -15.42 -33.76
N GLY A 3 -9.68 -15.37 -32.74
CA GLY A 3 -9.44 -14.67 -31.49
C GLY A 3 -8.43 -15.40 -30.61
N LYS A 4 -7.28 -14.77 -30.36
CA LYS A 4 -6.27 -15.24 -29.40
C LYS A 4 -6.83 -15.22 -27.98
N LYS A 5 -7.27 -16.37 -27.48
CA LYS A 5 -7.41 -16.62 -26.03
C LYS A 5 -6.02 -16.62 -25.39
N LYS A 6 -5.69 -15.58 -24.62
CA LYS A 6 -4.51 -15.59 -23.74
C LYS A 6 -4.78 -16.56 -22.59
N ASN A 7 -4.04 -17.67 -22.58
CA ASN A 7 -3.98 -18.62 -21.47
C ASN A 7 -3.65 -17.89 -20.15
N LYS A 8 -4.62 -17.83 -19.23
CA LYS A 8 -4.32 -17.74 -17.80
C LYS A 8 -3.58 -19.01 -17.45
N LYS A 9 -2.30 -18.89 -17.08
CA LYS A 9 -1.55 -19.99 -16.47
C LYS A 9 -2.18 -20.24 -15.10
N ASP A 10 -2.97 -21.29 -15.00
CA ASP A 10 -3.30 -21.96 -13.74
C ASP A 10 -2.01 -22.57 -13.17
N SER A 11 -1.13 -21.72 -12.67
CA SER A 11 -0.07 -22.15 -11.77
C SER A 11 -0.76 -22.45 -10.45
N ASN A 12 -0.84 -23.74 -10.11
CA ASN A 12 -1.32 -24.24 -8.83
C ASN A 12 -0.33 -23.83 -7.73
N VAL A 13 -0.24 -22.53 -7.46
CA VAL A 13 0.59 -21.94 -6.40
C VAL A 13 -0.11 -22.28 -5.10
N ILE A 14 0.35 -23.32 -4.44
CA ILE A 14 -0.02 -23.59 -3.05
C ILE A 14 0.57 -22.43 -2.24
N LEU A 15 -0.25 -21.43 -1.92
CA LEU A 15 0.13 -20.36 -1.02
C LEU A 15 0.53 -21.00 0.31
N TYR A 16 1.76 -20.75 0.75
CA TYR A 16 2.20 -21.19 2.07
C TYR A 16 1.26 -20.55 3.11
N PRO A 17 0.61 -21.33 4.01
CA PRO A 17 -0.27 -20.76 5.02
C PRO A 17 0.45 -19.68 5.83
N GLY A 18 -0.10 -18.46 5.83
CA GLY A 18 0.51 -17.31 6.51
C GLY A 18 1.62 -16.60 5.73
N LEU A 19 1.74 -16.81 4.41
CA LEU A 19 2.70 -16.08 3.57
C LEU A 19 2.52 -14.56 3.69
N VAL A 20 1.29 -14.06 3.54
CA VAL A 20 0.98 -12.62 3.64
C VAL A 20 1.36 -12.08 5.01
N LYS A 21 0.98 -12.79 6.09
CA LYS A 21 1.38 -12.44 7.46
C LYS A 21 2.91 -12.31 7.61
N ARG A 22 3.69 -13.26 7.09
CA ARG A 22 5.15 -13.20 7.12
C ARG A 22 5.72 -12.05 6.30
N LEU A 23 5.10 -11.71 5.17
CA LEU A 23 5.50 -10.56 4.36
C LEU A 23 5.22 -9.25 5.09
N ILE A 24 4.09 -9.14 5.81
CA ILE A 24 3.79 -8.00 6.67
C ILE A 24 4.84 -7.88 7.79
N GLU A 25 5.14 -8.98 8.50
CA GLU A 25 6.16 -9.00 9.56
C GLU A 25 7.52 -8.52 9.03
N LYS A 26 7.96 -9.05 7.88
CA LYS A 26 9.22 -8.60 7.24
C LYS A 26 9.18 -7.14 6.79
N GLY A 27 8.05 -6.68 6.25
CA GLY A 27 7.87 -5.29 5.86
C GLY A 27 7.99 -4.35 7.04
N MET A 28 7.36 -4.69 8.16
CA MET A 28 7.44 -3.92 9.41
C MET A 28 8.84 -3.94 10.02
N ASP A 29 9.53 -5.08 10.00
CA ASP A 29 10.90 -5.17 10.50
C ASP A 29 11.89 -4.39 9.62
N ALA A 30 11.69 -4.37 8.30
CA ALA A 30 12.46 -3.54 7.38
C ALA A 30 12.22 -2.04 7.63
N LEU A 31 10.98 -1.60 7.89
CA LEU A 31 10.70 -0.22 8.30
C LEU A 31 11.43 0.15 9.60
N LYS A 32 11.41 -0.72 10.62
CA LYS A 32 12.17 -0.49 11.87
C LYS A 32 13.67 -0.39 11.64
N ALA A 33 14.20 -1.17 10.68
CA ALA A 33 15.60 -1.14 10.27
C ALA A 33 15.94 0.06 9.36
N LYS A 34 14.98 0.95 9.06
CA LYS A 34 15.09 2.05 8.10
C LYS A 34 15.42 1.62 6.66
N ASP A 35 15.11 0.37 6.32
CA ASP A 35 15.17 -0.14 4.94
C ASP A 35 13.79 -0.05 4.30
N ALA A 36 13.40 1.16 3.94
CA ALA A 36 12.10 1.43 3.32
C ALA A 36 11.95 0.78 1.93
N THR A 37 13.07 0.52 1.23
CA THR A 37 13.04 -0.17 -0.07
C THR A 37 12.65 -1.63 0.10
N ALA A 38 13.27 -2.34 1.05
CA ALA A 38 12.90 -3.71 1.37
C ALA A 38 11.46 -3.80 1.90
N ALA A 39 11.07 -2.85 2.76
CA ALA A 39 9.70 -2.77 3.27
C ALA A 39 8.68 -2.65 2.14
N TYR A 40 8.88 -1.68 1.23
CA TYR A 40 8.02 -1.46 0.07
C TYR A 40 7.88 -2.74 -0.78
N ASN A 41 8.98 -3.45 -1.04
CA ASN A 41 8.96 -4.68 -1.82
C ASN A 41 8.19 -5.82 -1.12
N HIS A 42 8.30 -5.93 0.19
CA HIS A 42 7.55 -6.91 0.97
C HIS A 42 6.04 -6.63 0.92
N PHE A 43 5.63 -5.37 1.12
CA PHE A 43 4.22 -5.00 1.04
C PHE A 43 3.67 -5.08 -0.38
N LEU A 44 4.44 -4.68 -1.40
CA LEU A 44 4.05 -4.83 -2.80
C LEU A 44 3.82 -6.30 -3.16
N THR A 45 4.69 -7.20 -2.67
CA THR A 45 4.52 -8.65 -2.86
C THR A 45 3.29 -9.16 -2.13
N ALA A 46 3.05 -8.70 -0.90
CA ALA A 46 1.87 -9.09 -0.12
C ALA A 46 0.56 -8.65 -0.79
N GLU A 47 0.55 -7.45 -1.37
CA GLU A 47 -0.62 -6.87 -2.06
C GLU A 47 -1.03 -7.68 -3.29
N GLN A 48 -0.08 -8.36 -3.95
CA GLN A 48 -0.40 -9.26 -5.07
C GLN A 48 -1.24 -10.48 -4.65
N TYR A 49 -1.16 -10.88 -3.38
CA TYR A 49 -1.92 -12.02 -2.84
C TYR A 49 -3.20 -11.57 -2.14
N GLU A 50 -3.16 -10.48 -1.39
CA GLU A 50 -4.31 -9.91 -0.70
C GLU A 50 -4.37 -8.39 -0.96
N PRO A 51 -4.98 -7.96 -2.08
CA PRO A 51 -5.01 -6.56 -2.51
C PRO A 51 -5.70 -5.63 -1.51
N ASP A 52 -6.71 -6.14 -0.80
CA ASP A 52 -7.55 -5.35 0.10
C ASP A 52 -7.12 -5.46 1.57
N HIS A 53 -5.98 -6.10 1.86
CA HIS A 53 -5.53 -6.29 3.24
C HIS A 53 -5.06 -4.96 3.86
N PRO A 54 -5.71 -4.46 4.93
CA PRO A 54 -5.47 -3.11 5.46
C PRO A 54 -4.01 -2.84 5.84
N GLN A 55 -3.38 -3.76 6.58
CA GLN A 55 -1.99 -3.57 7.00
C GLN A 55 -0.99 -3.60 5.83
N VAL A 56 -1.33 -4.30 4.74
CA VAL A 56 -0.46 -4.38 3.57
C VAL A 56 -0.45 -3.05 2.84
N ARG A 57 -1.65 -2.52 2.54
CA ARG A 57 -1.78 -1.25 1.84
C ARG A 57 -1.26 -0.09 2.69
N PHE A 58 -1.55 -0.07 3.99
CA PHE A 58 -1.02 0.96 4.88
C PHE A 58 0.50 0.86 5.04
N GLY A 59 1.05 -0.36 5.19
CA GLY A 59 2.50 -0.55 5.23
C GLY A 59 3.21 -0.08 3.97
N LYS A 60 2.59 -0.28 2.79
CA LYS A 60 3.08 0.24 1.51
C LYS A 60 3.09 1.77 1.49
N VAL A 61 2.03 2.43 1.98
CA VAL A 61 1.98 3.89 2.15
C VAL A 61 3.15 4.36 3.01
N LEU A 62 3.33 3.79 4.21
CA LEU A 62 4.42 4.18 5.10
C LEU A 62 5.80 4.03 4.44
N SER A 63 5.99 2.94 3.69
CA SER A 63 7.22 2.71 2.94
C SER A 63 7.46 3.79 1.87
N LEU A 64 6.41 4.25 1.17
CA LEU A 64 6.51 5.34 0.20
C LEU A 64 6.86 6.68 0.87
N VAL A 65 6.30 6.95 2.05
CA VAL A 65 6.64 8.14 2.85
C VAL A 65 8.12 8.14 3.22
N GLU A 66 8.63 7.03 3.76
CA GLU A 66 10.04 6.88 4.14
C GLU A 66 10.99 6.94 2.93
N LEU A 67 10.52 6.58 1.74
CA LEU A 67 11.26 6.73 0.48
C LEU A 67 11.19 8.15 -0.12
N GLY A 68 10.43 9.07 0.50
CA GLY A 68 10.20 10.42 -0.03
C GLY A 68 9.31 10.47 -1.28
N ARG A 69 8.61 9.38 -1.59
CA ARG A 69 7.70 9.25 -2.75
C ARG A 69 6.30 9.73 -2.38
N LEU A 70 6.21 11.00 -1.97
CA LEU A 70 5.03 11.56 -1.30
C LEU A 70 3.79 11.59 -2.20
N GLU A 71 3.93 11.94 -3.48
CA GLU A 71 2.82 11.94 -4.46
C GLU A 71 2.15 10.56 -4.61
N GLU A 72 2.96 9.50 -4.62
CA GLU A 72 2.45 8.13 -4.68
C GLU A 72 1.79 7.73 -3.36
N ALA A 73 2.34 8.19 -2.23
CA ALA A 73 1.72 7.98 -0.93
C ALA A 73 0.36 8.68 -0.83
N VAL A 74 0.21 9.89 -1.38
CA VAL A 74 -1.08 10.60 -1.49
C VAL A 74 -2.07 9.77 -2.30
N THR A 75 -1.68 9.31 -3.48
CA THR A 75 -2.53 8.47 -4.35
C THR A 75 -3.02 7.22 -3.61
N HIS A 76 -2.12 6.53 -2.90
CA HIS A 76 -2.47 5.32 -2.16
C HIS A 76 -3.30 5.59 -0.91
N THR A 77 -3.09 6.70 -0.20
CA THR A 77 -3.91 7.08 0.95
C THR A 77 -5.31 7.54 0.55
N SER A 78 -5.45 8.27 -0.57
CA SER A 78 -6.77 8.57 -1.14
C SER A 78 -7.54 7.29 -1.48
N ALA A 79 -6.86 6.29 -2.06
CA ALA A 79 -7.48 5.01 -2.36
C ALA A 79 -7.98 4.30 -1.08
N LEU A 80 -7.17 4.29 -0.01
CA LEU A 80 -7.57 3.73 1.28
C LEU A 80 -8.83 4.41 1.86
N LEU A 81 -8.92 5.73 1.78
CA LEU A 81 -10.07 6.51 2.24
C LEU A 81 -11.32 6.23 1.41
N ASN A 82 -11.18 6.23 0.08
CA ASN A 82 -12.29 6.03 -0.86
C ASN A 82 -12.84 4.60 -0.81
N GLU A 83 -11.96 3.61 -0.63
CA GLU A 83 -12.32 2.18 -0.59
C GLU A 83 -12.73 1.73 0.82
N GLY A 84 -12.53 2.57 1.85
CA GLY A 84 -12.84 2.23 3.24
C GLY A 84 -11.96 1.11 3.82
N ILE A 85 -10.69 1.05 3.39
CA ILE A 85 -9.76 -0.01 3.80
C ILE A 85 -8.93 0.44 5.01
N GLY A 86 -9.05 -0.30 6.10
CA GLY A 86 -8.34 0.01 7.35
C GLY A 86 -9.04 1.09 8.18
N GLU A 87 -8.33 1.62 9.16
CA GLU A 87 -8.88 2.62 10.08
C GLU A 87 -8.95 3.99 9.41
N TYR A 88 -10.18 4.50 9.28
CA TYR A 88 -10.44 5.76 8.57
C TYR A 88 -9.60 6.92 9.10
N TYR A 89 -9.53 7.09 10.42
CA TYR A 89 -8.81 8.21 11.02
C TYR A 89 -7.29 8.11 10.84
N ASP A 90 -6.72 6.91 10.89
CA ASP A 90 -5.29 6.71 10.64
C ASP A 90 -4.94 7.07 9.20
N ASN A 91 -5.76 6.60 8.24
CA ASN A 91 -5.60 6.93 6.83
C ASN A 91 -5.76 8.44 6.58
N LEU A 92 -6.76 9.06 7.20
CA LEU A 92 -7.04 10.49 7.03
C LEU A 92 -5.91 11.34 7.60
N GLN A 93 -5.40 11.00 8.77
CA GLN A 93 -4.28 11.71 9.40
C GLN A 93 -3.03 11.66 8.53
N VAL A 94 -2.68 10.48 7.99
CA VAL A 94 -1.53 10.34 7.09
C VAL A 94 -1.77 11.13 5.80
N HIS A 95 -2.95 11.02 5.21
CA HIS A 95 -3.31 11.71 3.97
C HIS A 95 -3.18 13.24 4.10
N ILE A 96 -3.78 13.83 5.13
CA ILE A 96 -3.67 15.26 5.43
C ILE A 96 -2.21 15.67 5.63
N SER A 97 -1.44 14.86 6.38
CA SER A 97 -0.02 15.15 6.62
C SER A 97 0.79 15.19 5.32
N LEU A 98 0.49 14.30 4.36
CA LEU A 98 1.14 14.27 3.05
C LEU A 98 0.78 15.49 2.21
N LEU A 99 -0.50 15.87 2.16
CA LEU A 99 -0.94 17.07 1.44
C LEU A 99 -0.28 18.33 1.99
N VAL A 100 -0.18 18.46 3.32
CA VAL A 100 0.53 19.58 3.96
C VAL A 100 2.01 19.60 3.58
N GLN A 101 2.69 18.44 3.59
CA GLN A 101 4.10 18.35 3.21
C GLN A 101 4.34 18.73 1.74
N LEU A 102 3.40 18.42 0.86
CA LEU A 102 3.45 18.81 -0.56
C LEU A 102 2.98 20.26 -0.80
N GLY A 103 2.35 20.91 0.18
CA GLY A 103 1.78 22.25 0.05
C GLY A 103 0.39 22.30 -0.60
N HIS A 104 -0.34 21.19 -0.64
CA HIS A 104 -1.68 21.05 -1.20
C HIS A 104 -2.75 21.51 -0.20
N TYR A 105 -2.65 22.75 0.28
CA TYR A 105 -3.52 23.27 1.34
C TYR A 105 -4.99 23.36 0.92
N GLN A 106 -5.29 23.60 -0.36
CA GLN A 106 -6.66 23.66 -0.84
C GLN A 106 -7.38 22.32 -0.68
N GLU A 107 -6.71 21.21 -1.02
CA GLU A 107 -7.28 19.87 -0.87
C GLU A 107 -7.53 19.51 0.60
N VAL A 108 -6.67 19.98 1.51
CA VAL A 108 -6.90 19.82 2.96
C VAL A 108 -8.17 20.55 3.40
N VAL A 109 -8.38 21.79 2.93
CA VAL A 109 -9.57 22.58 3.26
C VAL A 109 -10.83 21.93 2.70
N ASP A 110 -10.78 21.39 1.48
CA ASP A 110 -11.94 20.77 0.83
C ASP A 110 -12.39 19.47 1.52
N MET A 111 -11.52 18.85 2.33
CA MET A 111 -11.83 17.63 3.10
C MET A 111 -12.40 17.87 4.50
N LEU A 112 -12.29 19.09 5.05
CA LEU A 112 -12.76 19.44 6.41
C LEU A 112 -14.19 20.00 6.39
#